data_AF-A0A917R9E2-F1
#
_entry.id   AF-A0A917R9E2-F1
#
_cell.length_a   1.000
_cell.length_b   1.000
_cell.length_c   1.000
_cell.angle_alpha   90.00
_cell.angle_beta   90.00
_cell.angle_gamma   90.00
#
_symmetry.space_group_name_H-M   'P 1'
#
loop_
_entity.id
_entity.type
_entity.pdbx_description
1 polymer ?
#
loop_
_entity_poly.entity_id
_entity_poly.type
_entity_poly.pdbx_seq_one_letter_code
_entity_poly.pdbx_strand_id
1 'polypeptide(L)'
;MPDDVNPTEHMRLTTSERDLDSLAGQLAEWLRQRVGADEPPVISGLRRPLSGGLSSASVLFDAQWKSGGEPGEGAFVARMIPEEGAFPVFEKYDLELQYRVITEVAAATDVPVPRLRWLETDSAACGAPFFVMDRVPGRIPGDNPPYVFAGWLYDATPAERAELTRNTLDILARIHALPDPAQRFPELDGPGTALRRHLDANRAWYDWALAADGYEIPLIERAFDWLDRNFPDDPGPDVLSWGDARPGNIIYDEFSPIAVLDWEMAALGPRELDLAWMIFLHRFFQDIATGFDFPGLPDFLRRDEVVAHYEKVSGHTVRDLDFYLTYSALRHAIVMARIKRRMIHMGEDTAPAERDDYIMHRATLEAMLDGTYGWD
;
A
#
# COMPACT_ATOMS: atom_id res chain seq x y z
N MET A 1 9.25 23.17 10.40
CA MET A 1 10.05 22.52 9.33
C MET A 1 11.36 23.29 9.21
N PRO A 2 12.52 22.65 9.03
CA PRO A 2 13.76 23.38 8.74
C PRO A 2 13.64 24.05 7.37
N ASP A 3 14.06 25.32 7.27
CA ASP A 3 13.93 26.19 6.08
C ASP A 3 14.67 25.71 4.81
N ASP A 4 15.37 24.57 4.84
CA ASP A 4 16.28 24.10 3.78
C ASP A 4 15.81 22.81 3.05
N VAL A 5 14.61 22.29 3.33
CA VAL A 5 14.11 21.06 2.65
C VAL A 5 13.34 21.44 1.38
N ASN A 6 13.84 21.06 0.21
CA ASN A 6 13.13 21.18 -1.06
C ASN A 6 12.05 20.06 -1.16
N PRO A 7 10.74 20.37 -1.11
CA PRO A 7 9.69 19.35 -1.07
C PRO A 7 9.50 18.61 -2.40
N THR A 8 10.16 19.08 -3.46
CA THR A 8 10.13 18.46 -4.80
C THR A 8 11.30 17.52 -5.05
N GLU A 9 12.26 17.43 -4.12
CA GLU A 9 13.41 16.53 -4.25
C GLU A 9 13.08 15.11 -3.77
N HIS A 10 13.53 14.13 -4.55
CA HIS A 10 13.44 12.73 -4.15
C HIS A 10 14.34 12.44 -2.94
N MET A 11 13.73 11.98 -1.85
CA MET A 11 14.49 11.41 -0.74
C MET A 11 15.01 10.02 -1.13
N ARG A 12 16.32 9.78 -1.03
CA ARG A 12 16.87 8.43 -1.20
C ARG A 12 16.74 7.66 0.10
N LEU A 13 15.83 6.70 0.14
CA LEU A 13 15.67 5.77 1.27
C LEU A 13 16.23 4.40 0.88
N THR A 14 17.01 3.79 1.77
CA THR A 14 17.51 2.44 1.56
C THR A 14 16.35 1.45 1.67
N THR A 15 16.00 0.68 0.64
CA THR A 15 14.82 -0.23 0.68
C THR A 15 15.15 -1.71 0.83
N SER A 16 16.37 -2.12 0.48
CA SER A 16 16.93 -3.46 0.74
C SER A 16 18.42 -3.42 0.39
N GLU A 17 19.22 -4.33 0.92
CA GLU A 17 20.66 -4.43 0.67
C GLU A 17 21.02 -5.53 -0.33
N ARG A 18 20.03 -6.32 -0.76
CA ARG A 18 20.18 -7.42 -1.73
C ARG A 18 20.98 -7.03 -2.97
N ASP A 19 22.04 -7.80 -3.22
CA ASP A 19 22.85 -7.74 -4.43
C ASP A 19 22.06 -8.24 -5.64
N LEU A 20 21.87 -7.36 -6.63
CA LEU A 20 21.11 -7.68 -7.83
C LEU A 20 21.88 -8.61 -8.78
N ASP A 21 23.22 -8.59 -8.75
CA ASP A 21 24.02 -9.46 -9.61
C ASP A 21 23.89 -10.92 -9.18
N SER A 22 24.02 -11.20 -7.87
CA SER A 22 23.75 -12.53 -7.31
C SER A 22 22.31 -12.98 -7.58
N LEU A 23 21.33 -12.09 -7.40
CA LEU A 23 19.92 -12.39 -7.64
C LEU A 23 19.63 -12.74 -9.10
N ALA A 24 20.28 -12.09 -10.07
CA ALA A 24 20.09 -12.40 -11.49
C ALA A 24 20.45 -13.87 -11.81
N GLY A 25 21.56 -14.36 -11.25
CA GLY A 25 21.99 -15.75 -11.42
C GLY A 25 21.03 -16.75 -10.77
N GLN A 26 20.52 -16.43 -9.58
CA GLN A 26 19.53 -17.24 -8.87
C GLN A 26 18.20 -17.31 -9.64
N LEU A 27 17.70 -16.17 -10.12
CA LEU A 27 16.50 -16.09 -10.94
C LEU A 27 16.66 -16.85 -12.26
N ALA A 28 17.84 -16.82 -12.89
CA ALA A 28 18.09 -17.58 -14.11
C ALA A 28 17.93 -19.09 -13.87
N GLU A 29 18.61 -19.64 -12.86
CA GLU A 29 18.54 -21.08 -12.59
C GLU A 29 17.13 -21.50 -12.13
N TRP A 30 16.48 -20.69 -11.30
CA TRP A 30 15.10 -20.93 -10.91
C TRP A 30 14.15 -20.93 -12.11
N LEU A 31 14.21 -19.89 -12.96
CA LEU A 31 13.30 -19.73 -14.09
C LEU A 31 13.51 -20.84 -15.13
N ARG A 32 14.75 -21.31 -15.31
CA ARG A 32 15.07 -22.43 -16.19
C ARG A 32 14.17 -23.64 -15.93
N GLN A 33 14.00 -24.00 -14.66
CA GLN A 33 13.18 -25.14 -14.25
C GLN A 33 11.69 -24.86 -14.48
N ARG A 34 11.23 -23.62 -14.26
CA ARG A 34 9.83 -23.22 -14.41
C ARG A 34 9.35 -23.19 -15.86
N VAL A 35 10.22 -22.83 -16.79
CA VAL A 35 9.87 -22.74 -18.22
C VAL A 35 10.40 -23.91 -19.05
N GLY A 36 11.09 -24.88 -18.43
CA GLY A 36 11.70 -26.01 -19.12
C GLY A 36 12.73 -25.56 -20.16
N ALA A 37 13.58 -24.59 -19.81
CA ALA A 37 14.56 -24.05 -20.73
C ALA A 37 15.76 -25.00 -20.92
N ASP A 38 16.25 -25.06 -22.17
CA ASP A 38 17.38 -25.91 -22.57
C ASP A 38 18.66 -25.51 -21.79
N GLU A 39 18.88 -24.20 -21.69
CA GLU A 39 19.96 -23.52 -20.97
C GLU A 39 19.39 -22.49 -19.98
N PRO A 40 20.16 -22.02 -18.98
CA PRO A 40 19.71 -20.93 -18.10
C PRO A 40 19.24 -19.71 -18.90
N PRO A 41 18.02 -19.19 -18.66
CA PRO A 41 17.53 -17.94 -19.22
C PRO A 41 18.50 -16.79 -19.04
N VAL A 42 18.60 -15.93 -20.06
CA VAL A 42 19.30 -14.66 -19.96
C VAL A 42 18.41 -13.69 -19.19
N ILE A 43 18.86 -13.32 -18.00
CA ILE A 43 18.21 -12.31 -17.16
C ILE A 43 18.89 -10.96 -17.39
N SER A 44 18.10 -9.91 -17.61
CA SER A 44 18.59 -8.56 -17.89
C SER A 44 17.69 -7.49 -17.28
N GLY A 45 18.14 -6.23 -17.30
CA GLY A 45 17.33 -5.10 -16.87
C GLY A 45 16.95 -5.10 -15.38
N LEU A 46 17.66 -5.87 -14.54
CA LEU A 46 17.40 -5.95 -13.11
C LEU A 46 17.48 -4.59 -12.47
N ARG A 47 16.39 -4.18 -11.85
CA ARG A 47 16.32 -2.91 -11.13
C ARG A 47 15.22 -2.95 -10.09
N ARG A 48 15.36 -2.08 -9.11
CA ARG A 48 14.30 -1.79 -8.14
C ARG A 48 13.39 -0.71 -8.72
N PRO A 49 12.08 -0.72 -8.43
CA PRO A 49 11.20 0.37 -8.83
C PRO A 49 11.66 1.68 -8.19
N LEU A 50 11.60 2.78 -8.95
CA LEU A 50 11.95 4.12 -8.44
C LEU A 50 10.95 4.64 -7.41
N SER A 51 9.71 4.18 -7.50
CA SER A 51 8.55 4.60 -6.69
C SER A 51 7.97 3.44 -5.86
N GLY A 52 8.80 2.49 -5.43
CA GLY A 52 8.36 1.38 -4.58
C GLY A 52 8.16 1.77 -3.12
N GLY A 53 7.09 1.28 -2.49
CA GLY A 53 6.86 1.41 -1.05
C GLY A 53 7.95 0.72 -0.22
N LEU A 54 8.07 1.11 1.05
CA LEU A 54 9.08 0.59 1.99
C LEU A 54 8.74 -0.78 2.58
N SER A 55 7.54 -1.30 2.29
CA SER A 55 6.98 -2.50 2.92
C SER A 55 7.47 -3.80 2.29
N SER A 56 7.67 -3.88 0.97
CA SER A 56 8.10 -5.09 0.27
C SER A 56 9.21 -4.86 -0.76
N ALA A 57 10.02 -5.89 -1.01
CA ALA A 57 11.12 -5.81 -1.97
C ALA A 57 10.64 -6.28 -3.35
N SER A 58 10.34 -5.33 -4.24
CA SER A 58 10.04 -5.62 -5.65
C SER A 58 11.28 -5.46 -6.52
N VAL A 59 11.51 -6.41 -7.44
CA VAL A 59 12.59 -6.37 -8.43
C VAL A 59 11.99 -6.57 -9.82
N LEU A 60 12.25 -5.61 -10.71
CA LEU A 60 11.89 -5.69 -12.13
C LEU A 60 13.02 -6.40 -12.87
N PHE A 61 12.68 -7.29 -13.79
CA PHE A 61 13.66 -7.95 -14.67
C PHE A 61 13.04 -8.32 -16.00
N ASP A 62 13.87 -8.46 -17.03
CA ASP A 62 13.51 -9.03 -18.33
C ASP A 62 14.20 -10.39 -18.46
N ALA A 63 13.52 -11.37 -19.06
CA ALA A 63 14.06 -12.72 -19.25
C ALA A 63 13.86 -13.20 -20.69
N GLN A 64 14.88 -13.87 -21.23
CA GLN A 64 14.84 -14.53 -22.54
C GLN A 64 15.35 -15.96 -22.40
N TRP A 65 14.68 -16.92 -23.03
CA TRP A 65 15.05 -18.33 -22.97
C TRP A 65 14.70 -19.07 -24.25
N LYS A 66 15.14 -20.33 -24.35
CA LYS A 66 14.67 -21.29 -25.36
C LYS A 66 14.19 -22.56 -24.67
N SER A 67 13.05 -23.09 -25.09
CA SER A 67 12.53 -24.38 -24.61
C SER A 67 12.21 -25.26 -25.81
N GLY A 68 12.94 -26.37 -25.96
CA GLY A 68 12.80 -27.24 -27.13
C GLY A 68 13.14 -26.53 -28.44
N GLY A 69 14.05 -25.56 -28.41
CA GLY A 69 14.43 -24.74 -29.56
C GLY A 69 13.53 -23.54 -29.86
N GLU A 70 12.35 -23.44 -29.24
CA GLU A 70 11.44 -22.30 -29.43
C GLU A 70 11.82 -21.13 -28.49
N PRO A 71 11.89 -19.89 -29.00
CA PRO A 71 12.23 -18.73 -28.18
C PRO A 71 11.07 -18.34 -27.25
N GLY A 72 11.41 -17.97 -26.02
CA GLY A 72 10.50 -17.35 -25.06
C GLY A 72 11.11 -16.07 -24.48
N GLU A 73 10.27 -15.08 -24.22
CA GLU A 73 10.69 -13.84 -23.56
C GLU A 73 9.58 -13.28 -22.67
N GLY A 74 9.95 -12.40 -21.74
CA GLY A 74 9.00 -11.68 -20.91
C GLY A 74 9.63 -10.61 -20.04
N ALA A 75 8.80 -9.66 -19.63
CA ALA A 75 9.13 -8.62 -18.67
C ALA A 75 8.35 -8.88 -17.38
N PHE A 76 9.05 -8.94 -16.26
CA PHE A 76 8.52 -9.46 -15.01
C PHE A 76 8.82 -8.55 -13.82
N VAL A 77 8.03 -8.76 -12.77
CA VAL A 77 8.27 -8.22 -11.43
C VAL A 77 8.29 -9.39 -10.45
N ALA A 78 9.37 -9.56 -9.70
CA ALA A 78 9.43 -10.44 -8.55
C ALA A 78 9.11 -9.64 -7.28
N ARG A 79 8.04 -10.01 -6.56
CA ARG A 79 7.72 -9.48 -5.24
C ARG A 79 8.24 -10.44 -4.19
N MET A 80 9.17 -9.97 -3.37
CA MET A 80 9.90 -10.78 -2.39
C MET A 80 9.69 -10.20 -0.99
N ILE A 81 9.79 -11.05 0.03
CA ILE A 81 9.82 -10.55 1.41
C ILE A 81 11.07 -9.68 1.63
N PRO A 82 10.97 -8.62 2.46
CA PRO A 82 12.13 -7.83 2.83
C PRO A 82 13.13 -8.70 3.62
N GLU A 83 14.41 -8.34 3.52
CA GLU A 83 15.49 -9.00 4.28
C GLU A 83 15.35 -8.64 5.77
N GLU A 84 15.75 -9.53 6.69
CA GLU A 84 15.65 -9.27 8.14
C GLU A 84 16.40 -7.98 8.54
N GLY A 85 17.56 -7.72 7.91
CA GLY A 85 18.34 -6.49 8.11
C GLY A 85 17.67 -5.21 7.57
N ALA A 86 16.60 -5.32 6.77
CA ALA A 86 15.93 -4.16 6.17
C ALA A 86 14.98 -3.42 7.13
N PHE A 87 14.90 -3.84 8.40
CA PHE A 87 14.02 -3.29 9.43
C PHE A 87 12.55 -3.24 8.94
N PRO A 88 11.88 -4.40 8.85
CA PRO A 88 10.61 -4.52 8.16
C PRO A 88 9.50 -3.66 8.77
N VAL A 89 8.53 -3.28 7.93
CA VAL A 89 7.36 -2.48 8.31
C VAL A 89 6.30 -3.36 8.97
N PHE A 90 6.11 -4.59 8.49
CA PHE A 90 5.16 -5.55 9.03
C PHE A 90 5.85 -6.70 9.77
N GLU A 91 5.17 -7.24 10.79
CA GLU A 91 5.67 -8.41 11.53
C GLU A 91 5.76 -9.65 10.65
N LYS A 92 4.76 -9.84 9.79
CA LYS A 92 4.60 -11.03 8.94
C LYS A 92 4.29 -10.60 7.51
N TYR A 93 4.91 -11.31 6.57
CA TYR A 93 4.68 -11.15 5.13
C TYR A 93 4.12 -12.44 4.56
N ASP A 94 2.82 -12.46 4.30
CA ASP A 94 2.16 -13.62 3.70
C ASP A 94 2.02 -13.41 2.18
N LEU A 95 3.08 -13.79 1.45
CA LEU A 95 3.09 -13.69 -0.01
C LEU A 95 2.15 -14.71 -0.68
N GLU A 96 1.86 -15.83 -0.03
CA GLU A 96 0.93 -16.83 -0.55
C GLU A 96 -0.50 -16.30 -0.50
N LEU A 97 -0.89 -15.67 0.61
CA LEU A 97 -2.16 -14.97 0.73
C LEU A 97 -2.29 -13.85 -0.29
N GLN A 98 -1.25 -13.02 -0.48
CA GLN A 98 -1.25 -11.98 -1.53
C GLN A 98 -1.45 -12.57 -2.91
N TYR A 99 -0.73 -13.65 -3.25
CA TYR A 99 -0.87 -14.36 -4.51
C TYR A 99 -2.30 -14.89 -4.70
N ARG A 100 -2.88 -15.46 -3.64
CA ARG A 100 -4.26 -15.97 -3.66
C ARG A 100 -5.28 -14.85 -3.83
N VAL A 101 -5.16 -13.74 -3.12
CA VAL A 101 -6.05 -12.58 -3.24
C VAL A 101 -6.06 -12.06 -4.67
N ILE A 102 -4.89 -11.83 -5.26
CA ILE A 102 -4.77 -11.37 -6.66
C ILE A 102 -5.40 -12.41 -7.62
N THR A 103 -5.15 -13.71 -7.39
CA THR A 103 -5.72 -14.79 -8.21
C THR A 103 -7.25 -14.79 -8.16
N GLU A 104 -7.83 -14.73 -6.97
CA GLU A 104 -9.28 -14.77 -6.76
C GLU A 104 -9.97 -13.51 -7.30
N VAL A 105 -9.36 -12.33 -7.10
CA VAL A 105 -9.84 -11.07 -7.67
C VAL A 105 -9.84 -11.13 -9.20
N ALA A 106 -8.75 -11.59 -9.81
CA ALA A 106 -8.66 -11.76 -11.26
C ALA A 106 -9.68 -12.75 -11.83
N ALA A 107 -10.01 -13.80 -11.07
CA ALA A 107 -10.92 -14.85 -11.51
C ALA A 107 -12.40 -14.46 -11.37
N ALA A 108 -12.74 -13.64 -10.37
CA ALA A 108 -14.12 -13.35 -10.00
C ALA A 108 -14.59 -11.93 -10.31
N THR A 109 -13.68 -11.04 -10.73
CA THR A 109 -13.98 -9.65 -11.05
C THR A 109 -13.32 -9.23 -12.37
N ASP A 110 -13.68 -8.04 -12.86
CA ASP A 110 -13.02 -7.36 -13.97
C ASP A 110 -11.99 -6.32 -13.48
N VAL A 111 -11.59 -6.38 -12.20
CA VAL A 111 -10.54 -5.53 -11.64
C VAL A 111 -9.22 -5.86 -12.33
N PRO A 112 -8.53 -4.89 -12.96
CA PRO A 112 -7.28 -5.15 -13.61
C PRO A 112 -6.22 -5.38 -12.54
N VAL A 113 -5.60 -6.55 -12.53
CA VAL A 113 -4.45 -6.89 -11.70
C VAL A 113 -3.34 -7.45 -12.57
N PRO A 114 -2.05 -7.35 -12.17
CA PRO A 114 -0.96 -7.96 -12.91
C PRO A 114 -1.19 -9.47 -13.08
N ARG A 115 -0.90 -9.99 -14.28
CA ARG A 115 -0.98 -11.43 -14.51
C ARG A 115 0.07 -12.15 -13.68
N LEU A 116 -0.37 -12.92 -12.69
CA LEU A 116 0.49 -13.80 -11.91
C LEU A 116 1.05 -14.93 -12.78
N ARG A 117 2.32 -15.25 -12.58
CA ARG A 117 3.04 -16.28 -13.34
C ARG A 117 3.44 -17.45 -12.47
N TRP A 118 4.18 -17.18 -11.41
CA TRP A 118 4.78 -18.22 -10.57
C TRP A 118 4.80 -17.78 -9.11
N LEU A 119 4.60 -18.74 -8.21
CA LEU A 119 4.79 -18.59 -6.77
C LEU A 119 5.92 -19.55 -6.36
N GLU A 120 6.88 -19.03 -5.60
CA GLU A 120 7.98 -19.78 -5.02
C GLU A 120 7.96 -19.59 -3.50
N THR A 121 7.69 -20.68 -2.78
CA THR A 121 7.62 -20.70 -1.32
C THR A 121 8.93 -21.18 -0.69
N ASP A 122 9.81 -21.81 -1.45
CA ASP A 122 11.13 -22.23 -0.97
C ASP A 122 12.15 -21.09 -1.05
N SER A 123 12.62 -20.64 0.12
CA SER A 123 13.66 -19.61 0.22
C SER A 123 14.99 -20.03 -0.40
N ALA A 124 15.25 -21.32 -0.62
CA ALA A 124 16.50 -21.79 -1.22
C ALA A 124 16.71 -21.25 -2.65
N ALA A 125 15.65 -20.93 -3.38
CA ALA A 125 15.73 -20.49 -4.77
C ALA A 125 16.39 -19.10 -4.93
N CYS A 126 15.96 -18.11 -4.13
CA CYS A 126 16.43 -16.72 -4.24
C CYS A 126 16.65 -16.04 -2.88
N GLY A 127 16.96 -16.83 -1.84
CA GLY A 127 17.20 -16.36 -0.47
C GLY A 127 15.94 -15.95 0.31
N ALA A 128 14.76 -16.02 -0.31
CA ALA A 128 13.48 -15.61 0.26
C ALA A 128 12.32 -16.19 -0.59
N PRO A 129 11.13 -16.44 0.00
CA PRO A 129 9.91 -16.66 -0.77
C PRO A 129 9.59 -15.44 -1.65
N PHE A 130 9.01 -15.70 -2.82
CA PHE A 130 8.61 -14.67 -3.76
C PHE A 130 7.52 -15.14 -4.72
N PHE A 131 6.84 -14.20 -5.34
CA PHE A 131 6.05 -14.51 -6.53
C PHE A 131 6.43 -13.58 -7.67
N VAL A 132 6.14 -14.04 -8.89
CA VAL A 132 6.43 -13.32 -10.13
C VAL A 132 5.14 -13.04 -10.89
N MET A 133 5.05 -11.83 -11.40
CA MET A 133 3.96 -11.35 -12.24
C MET A 133 4.49 -10.66 -13.49
N ASP A 134 3.66 -10.56 -14.52
CA ASP A 134 3.97 -9.79 -15.71
C ASP A 134 4.13 -8.30 -15.34
N ARG A 135 5.15 -7.64 -15.91
CA ARG A 135 5.36 -6.20 -15.73
C ARG A 135 4.32 -5.44 -16.55
N VAL A 136 3.50 -4.63 -15.87
CA VAL A 136 2.50 -3.77 -16.49
C VAL A 136 3.13 -2.38 -16.75
N PRO A 137 3.25 -1.93 -18.02
CA PRO A 137 3.79 -0.61 -18.33
C PRO A 137 2.72 0.46 -18.12
N GLY A 138 3.03 1.50 -17.33
CA GLY A 138 2.15 2.64 -17.11
C GLY A 138 2.71 3.61 -16.09
N ARG A 139 1.88 4.55 -15.62
CA ARG A 139 2.26 5.60 -14.67
C ARG A 139 1.63 5.34 -13.30
N ILE A 140 2.36 5.65 -12.24
CA ILE A 140 1.88 5.61 -10.86
C ILE A 140 2.02 7.03 -10.29
N PRO A 141 1.03 7.58 -9.56
CA PRO A 141 1.20 8.80 -8.77
C PRO A 141 2.31 8.61 -7.72
N GLY A 142 3.33 9.47 -7.74
CA GLY A 142 4.50 9.32 -6.86
C GLY A 142 4.21 9.59 -5.39
N ASP A 143 4.86 8.84 -4.49
CA ASP A 143 4.84 9.08 -3.03
C ASP A 143 6.03 9.89 -2.53
N ASN A 144 7.08 10.00 -3.36
CA ASN A 144 8.33 10.67 -3.01
C ASN A 144 8.95 11.24 -4.30
N PRO A 145 8.94 12.56 -4.52
CA PRO A 145 8.09 13.50 -3.78
C PRO A 145 6.60 13.14 -3.96
N PRO A 146 5.74 13.41 -2.95
CA PRO A 146 4.31 13.16 -3.08
C PRO A 146 3.71 13.87 -4.31
N TYR A 147 2.76 13.23 -4.98
CA TYR A 147 2.15 13.70 -6.24
C TYR A 147 1.42 15.06 -6.12
N VAL A 148 1.26 15.60 -4.91
CA VAL A 148 0.74 16.95 -4.67
C VAL A 148 1.79 18.04 -4.88
N PHE A 149 3.07 17.69 -5.03
CA PHE A 149 4.16 18.64 -5.27
C PHE A 149 4.61 18.67 -6.73
N ALA A 150 4.56 17.54 -7.42
CA ALA A 150 5.05 17.42 -8.80
C ALA A 150 4.53 16.13 -9.47
N GLY A 151 4.71 16.06 -10.80
CA GLY A 151 4.46 14.88 -11.60
C GLY A 151 3.16 14.95 -12.40
N TRP A 152 2.91 13.93 -13.21
CA TRP A 152 1.82 13.93 -14.20
C TRP A 152 0.42 14.14 -13.59
N LEU A 153 0.18 13.70 -12.35
CA LEU A 153 -1.09 13.93 -11.65
C LEU A 153 -1.21 15.37 -11.14
N TYR A 154 -0.10 15.98 -10.73
CA TYR A 154 -0.06 17.40 -10.38
C TYR A 154 -0.36 18.27 -11.61
N ASP A 155 0.27 17.94 -12.74
CA ASP A 155 0.14 18.66 -14.01
C ASP A 155 -1.19 18.41 -14.73
N ALA A 156 -1.98 17.44 -14.28
CA ALA A 156 -3.28 17.12 -14.85
C ALA A 156 -4.28 18.28 -14.68
N THR A 157 -5.26 18.35 -15.58
CA THR A 157 -6.39 19.28 -15.44
C THR A 157 -7.36 18.79 -14.35
N PRO A 158 -8.21 19.68 -13.79
CA PRO A 158 -9.26 19.26 -12.86
C PRO A 158 -10.19 18.17 -13.43
N ALA A 159 -10.48 18.22 -14.73
CA ALA A 159 -11.33 17.23 -15.39
C ALA A 159 -10.68 15.83 -15.43
N GLU A 160 -9.38 15.78 -15.70
CA GLU A 160 -8.58 14.55 -15.72
C GLU A 160 -8.39 13.98 -14.31
N ARG A 161 -8.14 14.83 -13.30
CA ARG A 161 -8.13 14.40 -11.89
C ARG A 161 -9.46 13.81 -11.46
N ALA A 162 -10.56 14.44 -11.84
CA ALA A 162 -11.91 13.94 -11.56
C ALA A 162 -12.18 12.61 -12.30
N GLU A 163 -11.68 12.44 -13.53
CA GLU A 163 -11.74 11.16 -14.25
C GLU A 163 -10.99 10.06 -13.50
N LEU A 164 -9.75 10.33 -13.08
CA LEU A 164 -8.95 9.39 -12.31
C LEU A 164 -9.63 9.00 -11.00
N THR A 165 -10.18 9.97 -10.25
CA THR A 165 -10.95 9.71 -9.02
C THR A 165 -12.10 8.75 -9.29
N ARG A 166 -12.95 9.03 -10.29
CA ARG A 166 -14.10 8.17 -10.62
C ARG A 166 -13.66 6.77 -11.02
N ASN A 167 -12.67 6.66 -11.90
CA ASN A 167 -12.18 5.36 -12.37
C ASN A 167 -11.56 4.53 -11.23
N THR A 168 -10.87 5.19 -10.29
CA THR A 168 -10.29 4.56 -9.09
C THR A 168 -11.40 4.02 -8.17
N LEU A 169 -12.44 4.80 -7.95
CA LEU A 169 -13.57 4.39 -7.10
C LEU A 169 -14.42 3.29 -7.75
N ASP A 170 -14.54 3.28 -9.08
CA ASP A 170 -15.18 2.20 -9.82
C ASP A 170 -14.44 0.86 -9.62
N ILE A 171 -13.11 0.90 -9.61
CA ILE A 171 -12.28 -0.26 -9.28
C ILE A 171 -12.49 -0.70 -7.84
N LEU A 172 -12.44 0.23 -6.89
CA LEU A 172 -12.65 -0.10 -5.47
C LEU A 172 -14.04 -0.72 -5.23
N ALA A 173 -15.08 -0.19 -5.87
CA ALA A 173 -16.43 -0.75 -5.80
C ALA A 173 -16.51 -2.17 -6.35
N ARG A 174 -15.77 -2.50 -7.43
CA ARG A 174 -15.68 -3.86 -7.99
C ARG A 174 -14.95 -4.82 -7.04
N ILE A 175 -13.88 -4.38 -6.38
CA ILE A 175 -13.20 -5.17 -5.34
C ILE A 175 -14.19 -5.49 -4.21
N HIS A 176 -14.91 -4.48 -3.72
CA HIS A 176 -15.92 -4.62 -2.66
C HIS A 176 -17.16 -5.41 -3.07
N ALA A 177 -17.34 -5.68 -4.37
CA ALA A 177 -18.41 -6.50 -4.92
C ALA A 177 -18.02 -7.98 -5.09
N LEU A 178 -16.79 -8.37 -4.73
CA LEU A 178 -16.35 -9.77 -4.74
C LEU A 178 -17.31 -10.64 -3.91
N PRO A 179 -17.94 -11.67 -4.48
CA PRO A 179 -18.91 -12.48 -3.76
C PRO A 179 -18.23 -13.42 -2.76
N ASP A 180 -18.85 -13.54 -1.58
CA ASP A 180 -18.49 -14.46 -0.50
C ASP A 180 -17.00 -14.38 -0.06
N PRO A 181 -16.47 -13.19 0.27
CA PRO A 181 -15.03 -13.01 0.51
C PRO A 181 -14.52 -13.85 1.69
N ALA A 182 -15.31 -14.07 2.73
CA ALA A 182 -14.94 -14.95 3.86
C ALA A 182 -14.81 -16.43 3.45
N GLN A 183 -15.57 -16.91 2.47
CA GLN A 183 -15.42 -18.27 1.93
C GLN A 183 -14.19 -18.38 1.02
N ARG A 184 -13.88 -17.31 0.28
CA ARG A 184 -12.70 -17.25 -0.60
C ARG A 184 -11.40 -17.13 0.19
N PHE A 185 -11.44 -16.45 1.34
CA PHE A 185 -10.28 -16.17 2.19
C PHE A 185 -10.57 -16.53 3.66
N PRO A 186 -10.75 -17.83 3.98
CA PRO A 186 -11.02 -18.26 5.35
C PRO A 186 -9.88 -17.92 6.31
N GLU A 187 -8.67 -17.70 5.80
CA GLU A 187 -7.50 -17.27 6.58
C GLU A 187 -7.62 -15.83 7.11
N LEU A 188 -8.45 -14.99 6.46
CA LEU A 188 -8.74 -13.62 6.89
C LEU A 188 -9.96 -13.55 7.83
N ASP A 189 -10.69 -14.66 7.97
CA ASP A 189 -11.87 -14.73 8.84
C ASP A 189 -11.53 -15.22 10.25
N GLY A 190 -12.44 -15.02 11.19
CA GLY A 190 -12.21 -15.38 12.58
C GLY A 190 -13.38 -15.05 13.50
N PRO A 191 -13.24 -15.24 14.82
CA PRO A 191 -14.28 -14.90 15.79
C PRO A 191 -14.51 -13.38 15.86
N GLY A 192 -15.73 -12.97 16.21
CA GLY A 192 -16.11 -11.55 16.32
C GLY A 192 -16.39 -10.88 14.97
N THR A 193 -16.53 -9.55 14.97
CA THR A 193 -16.69 -8.77 13.73
C THR A 193 -15.33 -8.54 13.06
N ALA A 194 -15.28 -8.47 11.73
CA ALA A 194 -14.02 -8.26 11.03
C ALA A 194 -13.40 -6.89 11.36
N LEU A 195 -14.22 -5.84 11.56
CA LEU A 195 -13.73 -4.54 12.04
C LEU A 195 -13.01 -4.63 13.40
N ARG A 196 -13.56 -5.38 14.36
CA ARG A 196 -12.92 -5.58 15.67
C ARG A 196 -11.59 -6.32 15.52
N ARG A 197 -11.57 -7.42 14.75
CA ARG A 197 -10.33 -8.16 14.46
C ARG A 197 -9.27 -7.28 13.81
N HIS A 198 -9.68 -6.44 12.86
CA HIS A 198 -8.79 -5.53 12.17
C HIS A 198 -8.23 -4.47 13.13
N LEU A 199 -9.04 -3.91 14.04
CA LEU A 199 -8.58 -2.99 15.09
C LEU A 199 -7.59 -3.66 16.04
N ASP A 200 -7.91 -4.86 16.53
CA ASP A 200 -7.05 -5.61 17.44
C ASP A 200 -5.73 -6.01 16.77
N ALA A 201 -5.75 -6.37 15.49
CA ALA A 201 -4.54 -6.65 14.70
C ALA A 201 -3.65 -5.40 14.54
N ASN A 202 -4.24 -4.21 14.37
CA ASN A 202 -3.47 -2.96 14.31
C ASN A 202 -2.88 -2.58 15.67
N ARG A 203 -3.55 -2.89 16.80
CA ARG A 203 -2.96 -2.75 18.13
C ARG A 203 -1.78 -3.70 18.32
N ALA A 204 -1.94 -4.98 17.98
CA ALA A 204 -0.84 -5.94 18.04
C ALA A 204 0.35 -5.51 17.16
N TRP A 205 0.07 -4.96 15.97
CA TRP A 205 1.10 -4.43 15.09
C TRP A 205 1.83 -3.23 15.70
N TYR A 206 1.11 -2.27 16.31
CA TYR A 206 1.72 -1.17 17.06
C TYR A 206 2.59 -1.67 18.22
N ASP A 207 2.11 -2.66 18.97
CA ASP A 207 2.85 -3.25 20.09
C ASP A 207 4.17 -3.84 19.59
N TRP A 208 4.14 -4.67 18.55
CA TRP A 208 5.35 -5.24 17.95
C TRP A 208 6.28 -4.18 17.32
N ALA A 209 5.71 -3.26 16.55
CA ALA A 209 6.46 -2.31 15.74
C ALA A 209 7.17 -1.25 16.61
N LEU A 210 6.62 -0.95 17.78
CA LEU A 210 6.94 0.22 18.59
C LEU A 210 6.92 -0.07 20.10
N ALA A 211 5.76 -0.38 20.68
CA ALA A 211 5.59 -0.32 22.13
C ALA A 211 6.44 -1.35 22.90
N ALA A 212 6.53 -2.59 22.39
CA ALA A 212 7.31 -3.67 22.99
C ALA A 212 8.83 -3.37 23.01
N ASP A 213 9.30 -2.52 22.09
CA ASP A 213 10.69 -2.04 22.05
C ASP A 213 10.91 -0.79 22.95
N GLY A 214 9.91 -0.39 23.74
CA GLY A 214 9.95 0.79 24.61
C GLY A 214 9.67 2.11 23.88
N TYR A 215 9.08 2.06 22.67
CA TYR A 215 8.64 3.23 21.91
C TYR A 215 7.13 3.40 22.01
N GLU A 216 6.59 3.41 23.23
CA GLU A 216 5.19 3.77 23.45
C GLU A 216 4.96 5.24 23.03
N ILE A 217 3.94 5.47 22.20
CA ILE A 217 3.59 6.79 21.66
C ILE A 217 2.24 7.20 22.26
N PRO A 218 2.21 8.14 23.22
CA PRO A 218 0.99 8.55 23.91
C PRO A 218 -0.18 8.91 23.00
N LEU A 219 0.09 9.56 21.87
CA LEU A 219 -0.97 9.94 20.92
C LEU A 219 -1.60 8.72 20.22
N ILE A 220 -0.84 7.65 19.96
CA ILE A 220 -1.39 6.40 19.38
C ILE A 220 -2.23 5.68 20.42
N GLU A 221 -1.80 5.61 21.69
CA GLU A 221 -2.61 5.03 22.77
C GLU A 221 -3.94 5.78 22.93
N ARG A 222 -3.88 7.11 22.95
CA ARG A 222 -5.05 7.98 23.01
C ARG A 222 -6.00 7.73 21.83
N ALA A 223 -5.46 7.50 20.64
CA ALA A 223 -6.26 7.23 19.45
C ALA A 223 -6.93 5.84 19.50
N PHE A 224 -6.26 4.79 19.99
CA PHE A 224 -6.91 3.50 20.24
C PHE A 224 -8.06 3.62 21.24
N ASP A 225 -7.82 4.32 22.35
CA ASP A 225 -8.83 4.63 23.36
C ASP A 225 -10.05 5.36 22.78
N TRP A 226 -9.81 6.29 21.85
CA TRP A 226 -10.88 7.00 21.15
C TRP A 226 -11.66 6.05 20.23
N LEU A 227 -10.97 5.17 19.48
CA LEU A 227 -11.62 4.20 18.60
C LEU A 227 -12.50 3.22 19.38
N ASP A 228 -12.06 2.76 20.55
CA ASP A 228 -12.88 1.87 21.38
C ASP A 228 -14.14 2.56 21.93
N ARG A 229 -14.06 3.85 22.27
CA ARG A 229 -15.22 4.63 22.75
C ARG A 229 -16.20 5.02 21.65
N ASN A 230 -15.74 5.14 20.40
CA ASN A 230 -16.53 5.57 19.25
C ASN A 230 -16.77 4.41 18.25
N PHE A 231 -16.58 3.17 18.68
CA PHE A 231 -16.70 2.01 17.82
C PHE A 231 -18.12 1.93 17.20
N PRO A 232 -18.27 1.78 15.87
CA PRO A 232 -19.58 1.74 15.24
C PRO A 232 -20.44 0.57 15.73
N ASP A 233 -21.70 0.85 16.07
CA ASP A 233 -22.67 -0.18 16.49
C ASP A 233 -23.04 -1.12 15.33
N ASP A 234 -23.13 -0.58 14.11
CA ASP A 234 -23.38 -1.33 12.88
C ASP A 234 -22.33 -1.01 11.80
N PRO A 235 -21.19 -1.71 11.81
CA PRO A 235 -20.17 -1.54 10.78
C PRO A 235 -20.60 -2.09 9.42
N GLY A 236 -21.74 -2.77 9.32
CA GLY A 236 -22.30 -3.36 8.09
C GLY A 236 -21.60 -4.60 7.58
N PRO A 237 -21.88 -4.97 6.30
CA PRO A 237 -21.36 -6.19 5.73
C PRO A 237 -19.87 -6.09 5.48
N ASP A 238 -19.16 -7.16 5.82
CA ASP A 238 -17.75 -7.32 5.51
C ASP A 238 -17.56 -7.60 4.01
N VAL A 239 -16.58 -6.93 3.41
CA VAL A 239 -16.10 -7.15 2.05
C VAL A 239 -14.63 -7.57 2.07
N LEU A 240 -14.08 -7.92 0.91
CA LEU A 240 -12.63 -7.86 0.74
C LEU A 240 -12.21 -6.39 0.75
N SER A 241 -11.54 -5.96 1.82
CA SER A 241 -10.80 -4.70 1.88
C SER A 241 -9.44 -4.94 1.22
N TRP A 242 -9.10 -4.08 0.26
CA TRP A 242 -7.81 -4.05 -0.41
C TRP A 242 -6.69 -3.69 0.58
N GLY A 243 -6.95 -2.80 1.54
CA GLY A 243 -6.02 -2.45 2.60
C GLY A 243 -5.26 -1.17 2.30
N ASP A 244 -4.23 -1.21 1.45
CA ASP A 244 -3.48 -0.01 1.03
C ASP A 244 -4.15 0.67 -0.18
N ALA A 245 -5.44 0.99 -0.01
CA ALA A 245 -6.33 1.40 -1.09
C ALA A 245 -6.13 2.86 -1.52
N ARG A 246 -5.17 3.12 -2.42
CA ARG A 246 -4.80 4.47 -2.83
C ARG A 246 -4.30 4.57 -4.28
N PRO A 247 -4.37 5.76 -4.91
CA PRO A 247 -3.90 5.94 -6.29
C PRO A 247 -2.43 5.57 -6.51
N GLY A 248 -1.56 5.78 -5.51
CA GLY A 248 -0.13 5.41 -5.58
C GLY A 248 0.13 3.90 -5.68
N ASN A 249 -0.89 3.05 -5.52
CA ASN A 249 -0.80 1.60 -5.73
C ASN A 249 -1.59 1.13 -6.97
N ILE A 250 -1.86 2.04 -7.90
CA ILE A 250 -2.53 1.72 -9.16
C ILE A 250 -1.64 2.19 -10.31
N ILE A 251 -1.43 1.31 -11.28
CA ILE A 251 -0.83 1.67 -12.57
C ILE A 251 -1.93 2.20 -13.47
N TYR A 252 -1.71 3.37 -14.04
CA TYR A 252 -2.60 4.03 -14.98
C TYR A 252 -2.01 4.04 -16.39
N ASP A 253 -2.88 3.82 -17.38
CA ASP A 253 -2.68 4.29 -18.75
C ASP A 253 -3.57 5.51 -18.93
N GLU A 254 -2.95 6.63 -19.26
CA GLU A 254 -3.52 7.95 -19.06
C GLU A 254 -4.12 8.17 -17.65
N PHE A 255 -5.45 8.20 -17.53
CA PHE A 255 -6.22 8.34 -16.29
C PHE A 255 -7.12 7.11 -16.02
N SER A 256 -6.90 6.02 -16.77
CA SER A 256 -7.60 4.74 -16.62
C SER A 256 -6.73 3.73 -15.87
N PRO A 257 -7.25 3.06 -14.83
CA PRO A 257 -6.52 2.05 -14.08
C PRO A 257 -6.32 0.79 -14.91
N ILE A 258 -5.08 0.31 -14.99
CA ILE A 258 -4.69 -0.89 -15.77
C ILE A 258 -4.00 -1.96 -14.92
N ALA A 259 -3.67 -1.68 -13.65
CA ALA A 259 -3.33 -2.70 -12.66
C ALA A 259 -3.43 -2.17 -11.23
N VAL A 260 -4.14 -2.88 -10.37
CA VAL A 260 -4.17 -2.69 -8.91
C VAL A 260 -3.05 -3.51 -8.28
N LEU A 261 -2.20 -2.83 -7.52
CA LEU A 261 -1.02 -3.41 -6.87
C LEU A 261 -1.23 -3.52 -5.36
N ASP A 262 -0.20 -4.04 -4.69
CA ASP A 262 -0.01 -3.94 -3.25
C ASP A 262 -1.17 -4.46 -2.38
N TRP A 263 -1.30 -5.79 -2.34
CA TRP A 263 -2.36 -6.50 -1.62
C TRP A 263 -1.91 -7.02 -0.25
N GLU A 264 -0.79 -6.52 0.29
CA GLU A 264 -0.23 -7.05 1.54
C GLU A 264 -1.04 -6.72 2.79
N MET A 265 -1.86 -5.67 2.70
CA MET A 265 -2.77 -5.23 3.76
C MET A 265 -4.21 -5.73 3.54
N ALA A 266 -4.42 -6.64 2.58
CA ALA A 266 -5.75 -7.16 2.28
C ALA A 266 -6.36 -7.85 3.50
N ALA A 267 -7.62 -7.55 3.77
CA ALA A 267 -8.33 -8.00 4.96
C ALA A 267 -9.83 -8.18 4.65
N LEU A 268 -10.54 -8.79 5.59
CA LEU A 268 -12.00 -8.68 5.63
C LEU A 268 -12.39 -7.50 6.50
N GLY A 269 -13.38 -6.73 6.07
CA GLY A 269 -13.92 -5.65 6.88
C GLY A 269 -14.89 -4.74 6.14
N PRO A 270 -15.43 -3.71 6.82
CA PRO A 270 -16.32 -2.73 6.22
C PRO A 270 -15.65 -1.98 5.07
N ARG A 271 -16.45 -1.62 4.06
CA ARG A 271 -16.04 -0.87 2.86
C ARG A 271 -15.37 0.46 3.20
N GLU A 272 -15.79 1.04 4.31
CA GLU A 272 -15.33 2.33 4.82
C GLU A 272 -13.87 2.31 5.25
N LEU A 273 -13.27 1.14 5.53
CA LEU A 273 -11.82 1.02 5.79
C LEU A 273 -10.99 1.53 4.61
N ASP A 274 -11.30 1.07 3.39
CA ASP A 274 -10.55 1.45 2.19
C ASP A 274 -10.88 2.89 1.74
N LEU A 275 -12.15 3.30 1.83
CA LEU A 275 -12.56 4.66 1.47
C LEU A 275 -11.87 5.69 2.35
N ALA A 276 -11.89 5.48 3.66
CA ALA A 276 -11.26 6.38 4.59
C ALA A 276 -9.73 6.39 4.44
N TRP A 277 -9.13 5.25 4.13
CA TRP A 277 -7.69 5.16 3.86
C TRP A 277 -7.30 6.02 2.65
N MET A 278 -8.02 5.89 1.55
CA MET A 278 -7.81 6.68 0.33
C MET A 278 -7.92 8.18 0.59
N ILE A 279 -9.02 8.60 1.23
CA ILE A 279 -9.29 10.02 1.54
C ILE A 279 -8.22 10.56 2.50
N PHE A 280 -7.91 9.83 3.57
CA PHE A 280 -6.96 10.28 4.58
C PHE A 280 -5.55 10.42 4.01
N LEU A 281 -5.05 9.45 3.22
CA LEU A 281 -3.70 9.56 2.67
C LEU A 281 -3.55 10.72 1.69
N HIS A 282 -4.57 10.99 0.87
CA HIS A 282 -4.55 12.18 0.05
C HIS A 282 -4.56 13.45 0.92
N ARG A 283 -5.43 13.51 1.93
CA ARG A 283 -5.50 14.66 2.84
C ARG A 283 -4.19 14.88 3.59
N PHE A 284 -3.54 13.81 4.03
CA PHE A 284 -2.22 13.86 4.65
C PHE A 284 -1.19 14.51 3.72
N PHE A 285 -1.12 14.12 2.44
CA PHE A 285 -0.25 14.80 1.47
C PHE A 285 -0.65 16.26 1.25
N GLN A 286 -1.95 16.56 1.19
CA GLN A 286 -2.44 17.93 1.05
C GLN A 286 -2.07 18.83 2.24
N ASP A 287 -2.14 18.30 3.47
CA ASP A 287 -1.73 19.01 4.69
C ASP A 287 -0.22 19.31 4.66
N ILE A 288 0.61 18.36 4.19
CA ILE A 288 2.05 18.61 3.99
C ILE A 288 2.26 19.72 2.97
N ALA A 289 1.62 19.66 1.80
CA ALA A 289 1.74 20.69 0.77
C ALA A 289 1.36 22.07 1.31
N THR A 290 0.22 22.17 2.00
CA THR A 290 -0.24 23.41 2.63
C THR A 290 0.76 23.91 3.68
N GLY A 291 1.36 23.02 4.47
CA GLY A 291 2.40 23.36 5.44
C GLY A 291 3.71 23.89 4.83
N PHE A 292 3.96 23.63 3.54
CA PHE A 292 5.06 24.20 2.76
C PHE A 292 4.64 25.43 1.92
N ASP A 293 3.45 25.98 2.13
CA ASP A 293 2.85 27.04 1.30
C ASP A 293 2.69 26.64 -0.19
N PHE A 294 2.59 25.33 -0.47
CA PHE A 294 2.25 24.80 -1.78
C PHE A 294 0.72 24.62 -1.92
N PRO A 295 0.14 24.88 -3.11
CA PRO A 295 -1.29 24.73 -3.31
C PRO A 295 -1.76 23.27 -3.21
N GLY A 296 -0.89 22.31 -3.54
CA GLY A 296 -1.26 20.89 -3.59
C GLY A 296 -2.33 20.61 -4.65
N LEU A 297 -3.21 19.66 -4.36
CA LEU A 297 -4.35 19.24 -5.19
C LEU A 297 -5.66 19.22 -4.37
N PRO A 298 -6.18 20.38 -3.92
CA PRO A 298 -7.34 20.45 -3.02
C PRO A 298 -8.67 20.00 -3.65
N ASP A 299 -8.70 19.86 -4.97
CA ASP A 299 -9.84 19.34 -5.74
C ASP A 299 -9.80 17.81 -5.95
N PHE A 300 -8.70 17.14 -5.55
CA PHE A 300 -8.55 15.71 -5.72
C PHE A 300 -9.06 14.94 -4.50
N LEU A 301 -9.68 13.77 -4.72
CA LEU A 301 -10.20 12.88 -3.67
C LEU A 301 -10.95 13.59 -2.52
N ARG A 302 -11.72 14.64 -2.82
CA ARG A 302 -12.55 15.34 -1.84
C ARG A 302 -13.54 14.35 -1.22
N ARG A 303 -13.70 14.43 0.10
CA ARG A 303 -14.51 13.49 0.88
C ARG A 303 -15.94 13.36 0.36
N ASP A 304 -16.58 14.49 0.07
CA ASP A 304 -17.96 14.56 -0.43
C ASP A 304 -18.11 13.93 -1.82
N GLU A 305 -17.19 14.21 -2.74
CA GLU A 305 -17.19 13.64 -4.09
C GLU A 305 -16.91 12.14 -4.09
N VAL A 306 -15.95 11.69 -3.25
CA VAL A 306 -15.62 10.27 -3.09
C VAL A 306 -16.84 9.51 -2.57
N VAL A 307 -17.49 10.00 -1.52
CA VAL A 307 -18.71 9.38 -0.98
C VAL A 307 -19.80 9.34 -2.03
N ALA A 308 -20.15 10.48 -2.63
CA ALA A 308 -21.25 10.57 -3.58
C ALA A 308 -21.06 9.63 -4.79
N HIS A 309 -19.84 9.55 -5.33
CA HIS A 309 -19.57 8.66 -6.46
C HIS A 309 -19.55 7.19 -6.02
N TYR A 310 -18.90 6.87 -4.90
CA TYR A 310 -18.83 5.49 -4.41
C TYR A 310 -20.22 4.91 -4.09
N GLU A 311 -21.07 5.66 -3.38
CA GLU A 311 -22.43 5.24 -3.08
C GLU A 311 -23.24 4.98 -4.36
N LYS A 312 -23.09 5.85 -5.36
CA LYS A 312 -23.75 5.71 -6.65
C LYS A 312 -23.37 4.42 -7.40
N VAL A 313 -22.09 4.06 -7.41
CA VAL A 313 -21.61 2.91 -8.21
C VAL A 313 -21.69 1.58 -7.45
N SER A 314 -21.59 1.61 -6.12
CA SER A 314 -21.67 0.42 -5.26
C SER A 314 -23.09 0.09 -4.78
N GLY A 315 -24.00 1.06 -4.79
CA GLY A 315 -25.31 0.96 -4.14
C GLY A 315 -25.24 0.89 -2.61
N HIS A 316 -24.05 1.13 -2.03
CA HIS A 316 -23.82 1.20 -0.58
C HIS A 316 -24.16 2.58 -0.05
N THR A 317 -24.56 2.68 1.22
CA THR A 317 -24.55 3.96 1.94
C THR A 317 -23.35 3.98 2.88
N VAL A 318 -22.47 4.97 2.72
CA VAL A 318 -21.27 5.12 3.55
C VAL A 318 -21.67 5.55 4.96
N ARG A 319 -21.11 4.88 5.97
CA ARG A 319 -21.48 5.09 7.38
C ARG A 319 -20.28 5.46 8.23
N ASP A 320 -20.52 6.24 9.28
CA ASP A 320 -19.54 6.56 10.33
C ASP A 320 -18.16 6.98 9.81
N LEU A 321 -18.10 7.67 8.67
CA LEU A 321 -16.85 7.90 7.95
C LEU A 321 -15.79 8.63 8.80
N ASP A 322 -16.20 9.50 9.72
CA ASP A 322 -15.29 10.16 10.67
C ASP A 322 -14.55 9.16 11.59
N PHE A 323 -15.21 8.08 12.02
CA PHE A 323 -14.55 7.00 12.76
C PHE A 323 -13.47 6.35 11.90
N TYR A 324 -13.79 5.99 10.66
CA TYR A 324 -12.85 5.32 9.76
C TYR A 324 -11.70 6.24 9.33
N LEU A 325 -11.94 7.55 9.16
CA LEU A 325 -10.89 8.52 8.86
C LEU A 325 -9.90 8.65 10.03
N THR A 326 -10.40 8.75 11.26
CA THR A 326 -9.55 8.73 12.47
C THR A 326 -8.82 7.41 12.62
N TYR A 327 -9.46 6.30 12.26
CA TYR A 327 -8.81 5.01 12.27
C TYR A 327 -7.68 4.94 11.24
N SER A 328 -7.87 5.43 10.01
CA SER A 328 -6.81 5.54 9.00
C SER A 328 -5.66 6.43 9.47
N ALA A 329 -5.96 7.54 10.15
CA ALA A 329 -4.94 8.42 10.74
C ALA A 329 -4.08 7.70 11.80
N LEU A 330 -4.70 6.89 12.67
CA LEU A 330 -3.99 6.03 13.63
C LEU A 330 -3.13 4.98 12.91
N ARG A 331 -3.70 4.27 11.93
CA ARG A 331 -2.97 3.22 11.19
C ARG A 331 -1.74 3.81 10.49
N HIS A 332 -1.91 4.96 9.85
CA HIS A 332 -0.82 5.68 9.21
C HIS A 332 0.20 6.22 10.23
N ALA A 333 -0.21 6.60 11.43
CA ALA A 333 0.72 7.02 12.50
C ALA A 333 1.66 5.87 12.91
N ILE A 334 1.16 4.64 12.97
CA ILE A 334 1.98 3.44 13.23
C ILE A 334 2.99 3.22 12.09
N VAL A 335 2.55 3.31 10.82
CA VAL A 335 3.44 3.23 9.64
C VAL A 335 4.56 4.26 9.76
N MET A 336 4.22 5.52 9.95
CA MET A 336 5.18 6.63 9.94
C MET A 336 6.15 6.56 11.12
N ALA A 337 5.68 6.20 12.32
CA ALA A 337 6.54 5.99 13.45
C ALA A 337 7.52 4.81 13.24
N ARG A 338 7.07 3.73 12.60
CA ARG A 338 7.93 2.59 12.23
C ARG A 338 8.97 2.98 11.18
N ILE A 339 8.57 3.74 10.15
CA ILE A 339 9.49 4.28 9.13
C ILE A 339 10.50 5.23 9.77
N LYS A 340 10.08 6.12 10.67
CA LYS A 340 10.98 7.03 11.39
C LYS A 340 12.03 6.24 12.20
N ARG A 341 11.61 5.20 12.94
CA ARG A 341 12.55 4.30 13.65
C ARG A 341 13.53 3.64 12.68
N ARG A 342 13.04 3.20 11.53
CA ARG A 342 13.87 2.62 10.48
C ARG A 342 14.91 3.61 9.96
N MET A 343 14.52 4.83 9.62
CA MET A 343 15.45 5.86 9.15
C MET A 343 16.52 6.17 10.19
N ILE A 344 16.15 6.24 11.47
CA ILE A 344 17.09 6.39 12.59
C ILE A 344 18.06 5.21 12.67
N HIS A 345 17.56 3.98 12.55
CA HIS A 345 18.38 2.77 12.55
C HIS A 345 19.40 2.77 11.40
N MET A 346 18.99 3.25 10.22
CA MET A 346 19.84 3.36 9.02
C MET A 346 20.75 4.60 9.02
N GLY A 347 20.68 5.47 10.03
CA GLY A 347 21.44 6.72 10.11
C GLY A 347 20.97 7.81 9.14
N GLU A 348 19.77 7.66 8.57
CA GLU A 348 19.14 8.60 7.65
C GLU A 348 18.38 9.73 8.38
N ASP A 349 18.13 9.55 9.69
CA ASP A 349 17.41 10.51 10.53
C ASP A 349 17.85 10.42 12.00
N THR A 350 17.37 11.34 12.84
CA THR A 350 17.66 11.39 14.27
C THR A 350 16.40 11.23 15.11
N ALA A 351 16.56 10.66 16.30
CA ALA A 351 15.45 10.49 17.23
C ALA A 351 14.93 11.86 17.69
N PRO A 352 13.62 12.14 17.58
CA PRO A 352 13.04 13.35 18.12
C PRO A 352 13.04 13.35 19.65
N ALA A 353 12.87 14.52 20.24
CA ALA A 353 12.85 14.70 21.69
C ALA A 353 11.57 14.13 22.32
N GLU A 354 10.41 14.31 21.67
CA GLU A 354 9.13 13.79 22.14
C GLU A 354 8.72 12.52 21.37
N ARG A 355 7.99 11.62 22.03
CA ARG A 355 7.52 10.37 21.41
C ARG A 355 6.48 10.61 20.33
N ASP A 356 5.60 11.58 20.53
CA ASP A 356 4.54 11.90 19.55
C ASP A 356 5.11 12.50 18.24
N ASP A 357 6.33 13.05 18.26
CA ASP A 357 7.02 13.57 17.07
C ASP A 357 7.56 12.46 16.14
N TYR A 358 7.40 11.19 16.50
CA TYR A 358 7.55 10.09 15.54
C TYR A 358 6.40 10.06 14.51
N ILE A 359 5.28 10.73 14.81
CA ILE A 359 4.12 10.84 13.93
C ILE A 359 4.27 12.14 13.13
N MET A 360 4.52 12.01 11.84
CA MET A 360 4.68 13.17 10.96
C MET A 360 3.44 14.07 10.94
N HIS A 361 2.24 13.49 11.02
CA HIS A 361 0.96 14.20 11.06
C HIS A 361 0.39 14.32 12.49
N ARG A 362 1.25 14.50 13.50
CA ARG A 362 0.85 14.65 14.92
C ARG A 362 -0.30 15.64 15.11
N ALA A 363 -0.14 16.86 14.61
CA ALA A 363 -1.14 17.93 14.77
C ALA A 363 -2.50 17.57 14.14
N THR A 364 -2.48 16.92 12.97
CA THR A 364 -3.70 16.43 12.31
C THR A 364 -4.39 15.38 13.18
N LEU A 365 -3.67 14.37 13.68
CA LEU A 365 -4.26 13.33 14.53
C LEU A 365 -4.80 13.91 15.85
N GLU A 366 -4.06 14.82 16.51
CA GLU A 366 -4.55 15.54 17.70
C GLU A 366 -5.87 16.26 17.43
N ALA A 367 -5.93 17.06 16.37
CA ALA A 367 -7.13 17.80 15.98
C ALA A 367 -8.31 16.88 15.64
N MET A 368 -8.05 15.71 15.02
CA MET A 368 -9.10 14.73 14.73
C MET A 368 -9.67 14.11 16.00
N LEU A 369 -8.82 13.74 16.97
CA LEU A 369 -9.26 13.21 18.26
C LEU A 369 -10.01 14.24 19.12
N ASP A 370 -9.68 15.52 18.95
CA ASP A 370 -10.34 16.65 19.61
C ASP A 370 -11.62 17.11 18.88
N GLY A 371 -11.91 16.59 17.68
CA GLY A 371 -13.04 17.02 16.86
C GLY A 371 -12.90 18.45 16.32
N THR A 372 -11.67 18.96 16.22
CA THR A 372 -11.35 20.31 15.74
C THR A 372 -10.75 20.32 14.33
N TYR A 373 -10.49 19.15 13.75
CA TYR A 373 -9.93 19.04 12.40
C TYR A 373 -10.96 19.43 11.33
N GLY A 374 -10.59 20.45 10.53
CA GLY A 374 -11.35 20.85 9.34
C GLY A 374 -10.93 20.04 8.13
N TRP A 375 -11.87 19.30 7.53
CA TRP A 375 -11.64 18.52 6.31
C TRP A 375 -11.69 19.37 5.03
N ASP A 376 -12.39 20.51 5.07
CA ASP A 376 -12.62 21.42 3.94
C ASP A 376 -11.72 22.65 3.98
#